data_AF-A0A962DZ16-F1
#
_entry.id   AF-A0A962DZ16-F1
#
_cell.length_a   1.000
_cell.length_b   1.000
_cell.length_c   1.000
_cell.angle_alpha   90.00
_cell.angle_beta   90.00
_cell.angle_gamma   90.00
#
_symmetry.space_group_name_H-M   'P 1'
#
loop_
_entity.id
_entity.type
_entity.pdbx_description
1 polymer ?
#
loop_
_entity_poly.entity_id
_entity_poly.type
_entity_poly.pdbx_seq_one_letter_code
_entity_poly.pdbx_strand_id
1 'polypeptide(L)'
;MSALYNYVLNLADNTLVLGQRLSEWCGVGPMLEEDLALTNTALDILGQSQMLLQLANEIRGDDKSVDELAFLRDAIDFRNVILVE
;
A
#
# COMPACT_ATOMS: atom_id res chain seq x y z
N MET A 1 16.74 -12.74 1.73
CA MET A 1 16.05 -11.66 1.00
C MET A 1 17.00 -10.48 0.82
N SER A 2 17.05 -9.86 -0.36
CA SER A 2 17.92 -8.70 -0.63
C SER A 2 17.53 -7.48 0.23
N ALA A 3 18.50 -6.65 0.61
CA ALA A 3 18.24 -5.39 1.31
C ALA A 3 17.34 -4.46 0.49
N LEU A 4 17.51 -4.48 -0.85
CA LEU A 4 16.67 -3.73 -1.78
C LEU A 4 15.22 -4.21 -1.75
N TYR A 5 14.99 -5.52 -1.78
CA TYR A 5 13.63 -6.09 -1.70
C TYR A 5 12.92 -5.63 -0.43
N ASN A 6 13.58 -5.77 0.72
CA ASN A 6 12.97 -5.38 2.00
C ASN A 6 12.64 -3.88 2.03
N TYR A 7 13.51 -3.04 1.47
CA TYR A 7 13.27 -1.61 1.41
C TYR A 7 12.08 -1.25 0.53
N VAL A 8 11.99 -1.83 -0.67
CA VAL A 8 10.85 -1.62 -1.57
C VAL A 8 9.55 -2.14 -0.94
N LEU A 9 9.59 -3.31 -0.29
CA LEU A 9 8.44 -3.86 0.41
C LEU A 9 7.98 -2.96 1.57
N ASN A 10 8.89 -2.36 2.35
CA ASN A 10 8.52 -1.40 3.38
C ASN A 10 7.77 -0.19 2.79
N LEU A 11 8.25 0.35 1.66
CA LEU A 11 7.60 1.48 0.99
C LEU A 11 6.21 1.08 0.46
N ALA A 12 6.13 -0.11 -0.14
CA ALA A 12 4.88 -0.67 -0.63
C ALA A 12 3.85 -0.81 0.50
N ASP A 13 4.25 -1.39 1.63
CA ASP A 13 3.39 -1.59 2.80
C ASP A 13 2.91 -0.27 3.38
N ASN A 14 3.79 0.74 3.48
CA ASN A 14 3.40 2.09 3.92
C ASN A 14 2.26 2.64 3.06
N THR A 15 2.41 2.57 1.74
CA THR A 15 1.41 3.07 0.81
C THR A 15 0.14 2.22 0.82
N LEU A 16 0.25 0.90 0.94
CA LEU A 16 -0.91 0.01 0.98
C LEU A 16 -1.79 0.29 2.20
N VAL A 17 -1.18 0.33 3.39
CA VAL A 17 -1.90 0.53 4.65
C VAL A 17 -2.47 1.95 4.75
N LEU A 18 -1.70 2.97 4.35
CA LEU A 18 -2.22 4.34 4.32
C LEU A 18 -3.36 4.49 3.32
N GLY A 19 -3.24 3.91 2.11
CA GLY A 19 -4.29 3.90 1.10
C GLY A 19 -5.59 3.27 1.62
N GLN A 20 -5.48 2.18 2.38
CA GLN A 20 -6.62 1.57 3.07
C GLN A 20 -7.25 2.53 4.09
N ARG A 21 -6.45 3.15 4.98
CA ARG A 21 -6.96 4.10 5.98
C ARG A 21 -7.66 5.31 5.38
N LEU A 22 -7.14 5.86 4.29
CA LEU A 22 -7.80 6.98 3.61
C LEU A 22 -9.08 6.54 2.89
N SER A 23 -9.12 5.32 2.37
CA SER A 23 -10.31 4.77 1.70
C SER A 23 -11.48 4.55 2.67
N GLU A 24 -11.19 4.32 3.96
CA GLU A 24 -12.22 4.24 5.01
C GLU A 24 -13.01 5.55 5.18
N TRP A 25 -12.47 6.68 4.72
CA TRP A 25 -13.11 7.98 4.82
C TRP A 25 -14.02 8.35 3.64
N CYS A 26 -14.07 7.51 2.60
CA CYS A 26 -14.92 7.74 1.44
C CYS A 26 -16.40 7.84 1.86
N GLY A 27 -17.02 8.98 1.62
CA GLY A 27 -18.42 9.23 1.96
C GLY A 27 -18.68 9.71 3.39
N VAL A 28 -17.63 9.88 4.22
CA VAL A 28 -17.76 10.40 5.60
C VAL A 28 -17.00 11.72 5.83
N GLY A 29 -16.43 12.29 4.77
CA GLY A 29 -15.81 13.62 4.80
C GLY A 29 -16.81 14.73 5.18
N PRO A 30 -16.33 15.85 5.76
CA PRO A 30 -17.18 16.93 6.26
C PRO A 30 -17.92 17.69 5.14
N MET A 31 -17.34 17.80 3.94
CA MET A 31 -17.99 18.24 2.72
C MET A 31 -17.52 17.42 1.52
N LEU A 32 -18.21 17.58 0.38
CA LEU A 32 -17.94 16.81 -0.83
C LEU A 32 -16.54 17.07 -1.40
N GLU A 33 -16.06 18.31 -1.29
CA GLU A 33 -14.75 18.72 -1.78
C GLU A 33 -13.62 18.04 -1.01
N GLU A 34 -13.68 18.00 0.32
CA GLU A 34 -12.71 17.31 1.15
C GLU A 34 -12.78 15.79 0.96
N ASP A 35 -13.98 15.22 0.84
CA ASP A 35 -14.16 13.79 0.59
C ASP A 35 -13.58 13.37 -0.76
N LEU A 36 -13.84 14.16 -1.81
CA LEU A 36 -13.26 13.93 -3.13
C LEU A 36 -11.73 14.11 -3.13
N ALA A 37 -11.21 15.12 -2.44
CA ALA A 37 -9.78 15.35 -2.31
C ALA A 37 -9.09 14.19 -1.58
N LEU A 38 -9.69 13.70 -0.50
CA LEU A 38 -9.18 12.57 0.28
C LEU A 38 -9.23 11.27 -0.51
N THR A 39 -10.33 11.01 -1.21
CA THR A 39 -10.49 9.84 -2.09
C THR A 39 -9.49 9.85 -3.24
N ASN A 40 -9.24 11.01 -3.87
CA ASN A 40 -8.20 11.15 -4.89
C ASN A 40 -6.80 10.87 -4.32
N THR A 41 -6.52 11.37 -3.12
CA THR A 41 -5.25 11.09 -2.43
C THR A 41 -5.10 9.59 -2.14
N ALA A 42 -6.17 8.93 -1.68
CA ALA A 42 -6.19 7.48 -1.46
C ALA A 42 -5.87 6.71 -2.75
N LEU A 43 -6.48 7.12 -3.87
CA LEU A 43 -6.26 6.51 -5.17
C LEU A 43 -4.79 6.65 -5.64
N ASP A 44 -4.20 7.83 -5.50
CA ASP A 44 -2.79 8.05 -5.85
C ASP A 44 -1.84 7.16 -5.01
N ILE A 45 -2.12 7.05 -3.71
CA ILE A 45 -1.34 6.24 -2.79
C ILE A 45 -1.48 4.74 -3.11
N LEU A 46 -2.68 4.27 -3.46
CA LEU A 46 -2.89 2.90 -3.91
C LEU A 46 -2.17 2.62 -5.24
N GLY A 47 -2.14 3.58 -6.16
CA GLY A 47 -1.35 3.49 -7.38
C GLY A 47 0.16 3.34 -7.10
N GLN A 48 0.69 4.09 -6.13
CA GLN A 48 2.08 3.93 -5.67
C GLN A 48 2.33 2.54 -5.06
N SER A 49 1.41 2.05 -4.24
CA SER A 49 1.47 0.70 -3.67
C SER A 49 1.57 -0.37 -4.76
N GLN A 50 0.70 -0.30 -5.77
CA GLN A 50 0.71 -1.24 -6.88
C GLN A 50 2.06 -1.24 -7.63
N MET A 51 2.60 -0.07 -7.95
CA MET A 51 3.91 0.04 -8.61
C MET A 51 5.04 -0.54 -7.76
N LEU A 52 5.03 -0.26 -6.45
CA LEU A 52 6.08 -0.73 -5.53
C LEU A 52 5.99 -2.24 -5.28
N LEU A 53 4.79 -2.80 -5.15
CA LEU A 53 4.59 -4.25 -5.01
C LEU A 53 5.00 -4.99 -6.29
N GLN A 54 4.73 -4.43 -7.47
CA GLN A 54 5.23 -4.97 -8.75
C GLN A 54 6.76 -5.02 -8.76
N LEU A 55 7.42 -3.91 -8.39
CA LEU A 55 8.88 -3.85 -8.29
C LEU A 55 9.43 -4.84 -7.25
N ALA A 56 8.77 -4.97 -6.10
CA ALA A 56 9.17 -5.96 -5.08
C ALA A 56 9.08 -7.39 -5.64
N ASN A 57 8.05 -7.69 -6.44
CA ASN A 57 7.88 -8.98 -7.08
C ASN A 57 8.99 -9.27 -8.11
N GLU A 58 9.31 -8.29 -8.96
CA GLU A 58 10.42 -8.37 -9.92
C GLU A 58 11.76 -8.63 -9.24
N ILE A 59 12.04 -7.97 -8.11
CA ILE A 59 13.28 -8.16 -7.34
C ILE A 59 13.31 -9.53 -6.66
N ARG A 60 12.15 -10.03 -6.19
CA ARG A 60 12.03 -11.34 -5.54
C ARG A 60 12.30 -12.47 -6.53
N GLY A 61 11.91 -12.30 -7.78
CA GLY A 61 12.18 -13.24 -8.87
C GLY A 61 11.45 -14.58 -8.72
N ASP A 62 10.25 -14.58 -8.10
CA ASP A 62 9.39 -15.75 -8.03
C ASP A 62 8.11 -15.57 -8.87
N ASP A 63 7.44 -16.68 -9.20
CA ASP A 63 6.23 -16.69 -10.05
C ASP A 63 4.94 -16.32 -9.29
N LYS A 64 5.07 -15.80 -8.08
CA LYS A 64 3.91 -15.46 -7.25
C LYS A 64 3.27 -14.15 -7.72
N SER A 65 1.96 -14.05 -7.52
CA SER A 65 1.23 -12.83 -7.90
C SER A 65 1.58 -11.65 -6.97
N VAL A 66 1.56 -10.44 -7.53
CA VAL A 66 1.62 -9.17 -6.79
C VAL A 66 0.52 -9.12 -5.72
N ASP A 67 -0.65 -9.68 -6.02
CA ASP A 67 -1.78 -9.74 -5.10
C ASP A 67 -1.48 -10.61 -3.87
N GLU A 68 -0.61 -11.61 -3.98
CA GLU A 68 -0.21 -12.41 -2.82
C GLU A 68 0.59 -11.57 -1.82
N LEU A 69 1.42 -10.65 -2.33
CA LEU A 69 2.12 -9.68 -1.47
C LEU A 69 1.14 -8.71 -0.82
N ALA A 70 0.09 -8.28 -1.51
CA ALA A 70 -0.88 -7.35 -0.93
C ALA A 70 -1.82 -8.01 0.10
N PHE A 71 -2.31 -9.22 -0.18
CA PHE A 71 -3.49 -9.77 0.50
C PHE A 71 -3.26 -11.07 1.28
N LEU A 72 -2.17 -11.80 1.02
CA LEU A 72 -1.96 -13.13 1.61
C LEU A 72 -0.82 -13.19 2.64
N ARG A 73 -0.25 -12.03 2.99
CA ARG A 73 0.71 -11.91 4.11
C ARG A 73 -0.02 -11.76 5.44
N ASP A 74 0.50 -12.39 6.48
CA ASP A 74 0.01 -12.17 7.85
C ASP A 74 0.45 -10.80 8.36
N ALA A 75 -0.23 -10.28 9.39
CA ALA A 75 0.08 -8.98 9.97
C ALA A 75 1.54 -8.84 10.44
N ILE A 76 2.17 -9.94 10.89
CA ILE A 76 3.58 -9.93 11.32
C ILE A 76 4.57 -9.81 10.15
N ASP A 77 4.12 -10.09 8.92
CA ASP A 77 4.94 -10.00 7.71
C ASP A 77 4.85 -8.62 7.04
N PHE A 78 3.93 -7.77 7.48
CA PHE A 78 3.85 -6.37 7.09
C PHE A 78 4.96 -5.56 7.75
N ARG A 79 5.51 -4.60 7.00
CA ARG A 79 6.63 -3.77 7.42
C ARG A 79 6.36 -2.28 7.26
N ASN A 80 5.09 -1.90 7.24
CA ASN A 80 4.71 -0.50 7.29
C ASN A 80 5.20 0.15 8.60
N VAL A 81 5.36 1.46 8.57
CA VAL A 81 5.57 2.26 9.78
C VAL A 81 4.28 2.31 10.60
N ILE A 82 4.42 2.40 11.93
CA ILE A 82 3.28 2.45 12.85
C ILE A 82 2.39 3.69 12.59
N LEU A 83 2.93 4.76 12.00
CA LEU A 83 2.18 5.98 11.72
C LEU A 83 0.98 5.76 10.78
N VAL A 84 1.05 4.78 9.88
CA VAL A 84 0.04 4.61 8.83
C VAL A 84 -1.07 3.62 9.20
N GLU A 85 -0.98 2.95 10.35
CA GLU A 85 -1.96 1.95 10.81
C GLU A 85 -2.86 2.46 11.95
#